data_AF-A0A7V4QRG0-F1
#
_entry.id   AF-A0A7V4QRG0-F1
#
_cell.length_a   1.000
_cell.length_b   1.000
_cell.length_c   1.000
_cell.angle_alpha   90.00
_cell.angle_beta   90.00
_cell.angle_gamma   90.00
#
_symmetry.space_group_name_H-M   'P 1'
#
loop_
_entity.id
_entity.type
_entity.pdbx_description
1 polymer ?
#
loop_
_entity_poly.entity_id
_entity_poly.type
_entity_poly.pdbx_seq_one_letter_code
_entity_poly.pdbx_strand_id
1 'polypeptide(L)'
;LEKNFETKLEKIYSQLPNIPIDKGLIEKTKNVVVIPLGILWDDLGSWAAIERIYQKDNQGNIILAKNVDIGSKNIIVVGDRRVVATCGLEDVIVVDTEDALLVINKNFDQKVKDIVEKISDETVLYHKTVQRPWGFYTVLKQEKGYKVKLINVLPNKKLSLQKHKKRAEQWFVVKGVAKITCNNKVFYLKQNETLRIEKNTPHRLENPSSKNILEIIEVAYGSYLGEDDIIRLEDDFGRK
;
A
#
# COMPACT_ATOMS: atom_id res chain seq x y z
N LEU A 1 -7.09 -9.59 28.29
CA LEU A 1 -7.12 -10.97 27.76
C LEU A 1 -6.42 -11.06 26.40
N GLU A 2 -6.69 -10.16 25.46
CA GLU A 2 -6.07 -10.14 24.11
C GLU A 2 -4.54 -9.97 24.08
N LYS A 3 -3.95 -9.09 24.91
CA LYS A 3 -2.48 -8.91 24.96
C LYS A 3 -1.69 -10.16 25.29
N ASN A 4 -2.28 -11.08 26.05
CA ASN A 4 -1.62 -12.33 26.41
C ASN A 4 -1.73 -13.37 25.28
N PHE A 5 -2.63 -13.15 24.32
CA PHE A 5 -2.80 -14.01 23.16
C PHE A 5 -1.78 -13.68 22.07
N GLU A 6 -1.62 -12.40 21.70
CA GLU A 6 -0.65 -11.97 20.67
C GLU A 6 0.79 -12.36 21.01
N THR A 7 1.25 -12.05 22.23
CA THR A 7 2.62 -12.39 22.66
C THR A 7 2.85 -13.90 22.72
N LYS A 8 1.80 -14.67 23.02
CA LYS A 8 1.87 -16.13 23.06
C LYS A 8 1.86 -16.72 21.65
N LEU A 9 1.10 -16.13 20.73
CA LEU A 9 1.04 -16.49 19.33
C LEU A 9 2.40 -16.26 18.65
N GLU A 10 3.02 -15.08 18.83
CA GLU A 10 4.35 -14.79 18.29
C GLU A 10 5.41 -15.79 18.77
N LYS A 11 5.39 -16.10 20.07
CA LYS A 11 6.32 -17.06 20.67
C LYS A 11 6.14 -18.48 20.12
N ILE A 12 4.91 -18.90 19.84
CA ILE A 12 4.64 -20.22 19.25
C ILE A 12 4.98 -20.23 17.76
N TYR A 13 4.55 -19.20 17.03
CA TYR A 13 4.70 -19.12 15.57
C TYR A 13 6.16 -19.07 15.13
N SER A 14 7.01 -18.35 15.89
CA SER A 14 8.46 -18.30 15.66
C SER A 14 9.19 -19.64 15.84
N GLN A 15 8.56 -20.61 16.49
CA GLN A 15 9.10 -21.97 16.65
C GLN A 15 8.61 -22.93 15.57
N LEU A 16 7.62 -22.53 14.76
CA LEU A 16 7.06 -23.38 13.72
C LEU A 16 7.96 -23.38 12.48
N PRO A 17 8.13 -24.54 11.82
CA PRO A 17 8.89 -24.62 10.60
C PRO A 17 8.12 -23.96 9.44
N ASN A 18 8.82 -23.17 8.63
CA ASN A 18 8.26 -22.55 7.43
C ASN A 18 8.20 -23.57 6.28
N ILE A 19 7.14 -24.38 6.25
CA ILE A 19 6.93 -25.44 5.26
C ILE A 19 5.54 -25.27 4.63
N PRO A 20 5.39 -25.30 3.29
CA PRO A 20 4.10 -25.28 2.63
C PRO A 20 3.19 -26.42 3.09
N ILE A 21 1.89 -26.16 3.20
CA ILE A 21 0.90 -27.15 3.65
C ILE A 21 0.89 -28.41 2.76
N ASP A 22 1.15 -28.25 1.46
CA ASP A 22 1.21 -29.36 0.50
C ASP A 22 2.26 -30.39 0.93
N LYS A 23 3.48 -29.93 1.26
CA LYS A 23 4.57 -30.79 1.75
C LYS A 23 4.40 -31.20 3.21
N GLY A 24 3.86 -30.32 4.04
CA GLY A 24 3.71 -30.53 5.48
C GLY A 24 2.66 -31.58 5.81
N LEU A 25 1.58 -31.63 5.03
CA LEU A 25 0.36 -32.39 5.31
C LEU A 25 -0.18 -33.15 4.10
N ILE A 26 -0.45 -32.46 2.98
CA ILE A 26 -1.23 -33.03 1.86
C ILE A 26 -0.52 -34.22 1.22
N GLU A 27 0.78 -34.12 0.94
CA GLU A 27 1.60 -35.20 0.37
C GLU A 27 1.75 -36.41 1.31
N LYS A 28 1.53 -36.23 2.62
CA LYS A 28 1.76 -37.27 3.64
C LYS A 28 0.48 -38.00 4.05
N THR A 29 -0.68 -37.39 3.83
CA THR A 29 -1.96 -37.96 4.26
C THR A 29 -2.58 -38.83 3.17
N LYS A 30 -3.16 -39.97 3.58
CA LYS A 30 -3.91 -40.86 2.68
C LYS A 30 -5.39 -40.49 2.59
N ASN A 31 -5.84 -39.54 3.42
CA ASN A 31 -7.24 -39.12 3.53
C ASN A 31 -7.47 -37.83 2.73
N VAL A 32 -7.30 -37.90 1.42
CA VAL A 32 -7.53 -36.77 0.50
C VAL A 32 -8.62 -37.15 -0.50
N VAL A 33 -9.57 -36.25 -0.74
CA VAL A 33 -10.54 -36.33 -1.83
C VAL A 33 -10.37 -35.09 -2.69
N VAL A 34 -10.35 -35.26 -4.01
CA VAL A 34 -10.22 -34.17 -4.99
C VAL A 34 -11.49 -34.13 -5.84
N ILE A 35 -12.04 -32.93 -6.02
CA ILE A 35 -13.21 -32.71 -6.88
C ILE A 35 -12.72 -31.97 -8.14
N PRO A 36 -12.98 -32.51 -9.36
CA PRO A 36 -12.58 -31.84 -10.59
C PRO A 36 -13.35 -30.52 -10.74
N LEU A 37 -12.64 -29.47 -11.14
CA LEU A 37 -13.19 -28.15 -11.36
C LEU A 37 -13.27 -27.87 -12.86
N GLY A 38 -14.49 -27.65 -13.37
CA GLY A 38 -14.77 -27.38 -14.78
C GLY A 38 -14.72 -25.89 -15.16
N ILE A 39 -13.84 -25.11 -14.52
CA ILE A 39 -13.67 -23.68 -14.84
C ILE A 39 -12.22 -23.43 -15.26
N LEU A 40 -12.01 -22.36 -16.04
CA LEU A 40 -10.67 -21.87 -16.30
C LEU A 40 -10.11 -21.30 -14.99
N TRP A 41 -9.06 -21.92 -14.45
CA TRP A 41 -8.36 -21.48 -13.25
C TRP A 41 -6.87 -21.36 -13.55
N ASP A 42 -6.26 -20.29 -13.09
CA ASP A 42 -4.84 -19.97 -13.24
C ASP A 42 -4.36 -19.40 -11.92
N ASP A 43 -3.15 -19.77 -11.48
CA ASP A 43 -2.56 -19.28 -10.24
C ASP A 43 -1.99 -17.86 -10.38
N LEU A 44 -1.98 -17.32 -11.60
CA LEU A 44 -1.41 -16.02 -11.96
C LEU A 44 0.03 -15.86 -11.44
N GLY A 45 0.77 -16.97 -11.34
CA GLY A 45 2.09 -17.00 -10.73
C GLY A 45 3.22 -16.45 -11.59
N SER A 46 2.96 -16.21 -12.88
CA SER A 46 3.94 -15.67 -13.82
C SER A 46 3.33 -14.75 -14.86
N TRP A 47 4.17 -13.96 -15.52
CA TRP A 47 3.73 -13.08 -16.60
C TRP A 47 3.21 -13.85 -17.83
N ALA A 48 3.56 -15.13 -17.97
CA ALA A 48 2.97 -16.01 -18.96
C ALA A 48 1.46 -16.22 -18.76
N ALA A 49 0.95 -16.07 -17.52
CA ALA A 49 -0.49 -16.14 -17.25
C ALA A 49 -1.25 -14.96 -17.90
N ILE A 50 -0.65 -13.77 -17.97
CA ILE A 50 -1.25 -12.59 -18.64
C ILE A 50 -1.48 -12.88 -20.12
N GLU A 51 -0.55 -13.58 -20.77
CA GLU A 51 -0.68 -13.94 -22.18
C GLU A 51 -1.83 -14.90 -22.49
N ARG A 52 -2.29 -15.65 -21.49
CA ARG A 52 -3.44 -16.58 -21.63
C ARG A 52 -4.77 -15.86 -21.48
N ILE A 53 -4.78 -14.71 -20.80
CA ILE A 53 -6.00 -14.00 -20.41
C ILE A 53 -6.30 -12.84 -21.37
N TYR A 54 -5.27 -12.14 -21.81
CA TYR A 54 -5.43 -10.94 -22.63
C TYR A 54 -5.17 -11.20 -24.10
N GLN A 55 -5.94 -10.51 -24.95
CA GLN A 55 -5.76 -10.56 -26.39
C GLN A 55 -4.47 -9.85 -26.80
N LYS A 56 -3.74 -10.47 -27.72
CA LYS A 56 -2.54 -9.91 -28.35
C LYS A 56 -2.92 -9.09 -29.58
N ASP A 57 -2.16 -8.03 -29.86
CA ASP A 57 -2.26 -7.32 -31.13
C ASP A 57 -1.56 -8.10 -32.28
N ASN A 58 -1.55 -7.52 -33.48
CA ASN A 58 -0.93 -8.12 -34.68
C ASN A 58 0.59 -8.34 -34.55
N GLN A 59 1.26 -7.67 -33.61
CA GLN A 59 2.68 -7.81 -33.34
C GLN A 59 2.95 -8.70 -32.12
N GLY A 60 1.91 -9.33 -31.56
CA GLY A 60 1.99 -10.18 -30.38
C GLY A 60 2.02 -9.41 -29.06
N ASN A 61 1.80 -8.10 -29.08
CA ASN A 61 1.90 -7.26 -27.89
C ASN A 61 0.64 -7.32 -27.03
N ILE A 62 0.80 -7.14 -25.72
CA ILE A 62 -0.28 -6.99 -24.75
C ILE A 62 -0.08 -5.64 -24.04
N ILE A 63 -1.02 -4.72 -24.26
CA ILE A 63 -0.92 -3.35 -23.76
C ILE A 63 -2.07 -3.07 -22.79
N LEU A 64 -1.75 -3.03 -21.50
CA LEU A 64 -2.62 -2.71 -20.37
C LEU A 64 -2.16 -1.39 -19.73
N ALA A 65 -1.80 -0.42 -20.57
CA ALA A 65 -1.32 0.89 -20.15
C ALA A 65 -1.61 1.97 -21.20
N LYS A 66 -1.45 3.23 -20.81
CA LYS A 66 -1.34 4.32 -21.79
C LYS A 66 0.02 4.21 -22.48
N ASN A 67 0.07 3.59 -23.66
CA ASN A 67 1.32 3.28 -24.37
C ASN A 67 1.48 4.05 -25.68
N VAL A 68 2.72 4.42 -26.01
CA VAL A 68 3.14 4.90 -27.33
C VAL A 68 4.23 3.95 -27.84
N ASP A 69 3.92 3.16 -28.85
CA ASP A 69 4.86 2.19 -29.42
C ASP A 69 5.35 2.57 -30.83
N ILE A 70 6.64 2.32 -31.08
CA ILE A 70 7.25 2.39 -32.40
C ILE A 70 7.98 1.06 -32.68
N GLY A 71 7.28 0.10 -33.28
CA GLY A 71 7.89 -1.10 -33.87
C GLY A 71 8.33 -2.17 -32.87
N SER A 72 7.68 -2.28 -31.71
CA SER A 72 7.96 -3.37 -30.76
C SER A 72 7.11 -4.62 -31.04
N LYS A 73 7.63 -5.79 -30.68
CA LYS A 73 7.01 -7.10 -30.91
C LYS A 73 7.01 -7.96 -29.66
N ASN A 74 5.95 -8.73 -29.48
CA ASN A 74 5.76 -9.65 -28.36
C ASN A 74 6.00 -9.02 -26.97
N ILE A 75 5.75 -7.71 -26.81
CA ILE A 75 5.94 -7.01 -25.53
C ILE A 75 4.69 -7.07 -24.65
N ILE A 76 4.87 -7.02 -23.34
CA ILE A 76 3.78 -6.85 -22.37
C ILE A 76 4.01 -5.52 -21.65
N VAL A 77 3.05 -4.60 -21.71
CA VAL A 77 3.14 -3.30 -21.04
C VAL A 77 1.96 -3.15 -20.09
N VAL A 78 2.24 -2.97 -18.81
CA VAL A 78 1.23 -2.82 -17.75
C VAL A 78 1.53 -1.55 -16.97
N GLY A 79 0.52 -0.72 -16.71
CA GLY A 79 0.67 0.47 -15.88
C GLY A 79 -0.49 1.44 -16.01
N ASP A 80 -0.76 2.21 -14.96
CA ASP A 80 -1.93 3.09 -14.87
C ASP A 80 -1.58 4.57 -14.59
N ARG A 81 -0.29 4.90 -14.42
CA ARG A 81 0.13 6.21 -13.91
C ARG A 81 0.59 7.19 -14.98
N ARG A 82 1.41 6.74 -15.91
CA ARG A 82 2.07 7.58 -16.92
C ARG A 82 2.05 6.91 -18.28
N VAL A 83 2.39 7.70 -19.29
CA VAL A 83 2.61 7.18 -20.64
C VAL A 83 3.87 6.32 -20.60
N VAL A 84 3.76 5.06 -21.04
CA VAL A 84 4.90 4.20 -21.33
C VAL A 84 5.22 4.36 -22.81
N ALA A 85 6.48 4.64 -23.15
CA ALA A 85 6.93 4.71 -24.53
C ALA A 85 7.86 3.54 -24.82
N THR A 86 7.56 2.78 -25.87
CA THR A 86 8.35 1.62 -26.32
C THR A 86 8.80 1.82 -27.76
N CYS A 87 10.01 1.38 -28.09
CA CYS A 87 10.54 1.53 -29.45
C CYS A 87 11.49 0.37 -29.75
N GLY A 88 11.16 -0.43 -30.77
CA GLY A 88 11.98 -1.54 -31.25
C GLY A 88 12.27 -2.63 -30.20
N LEU A 89 11.41 -2.81 -29.20
CA LEU A 89 11.60 -3.83 -28.18
C LEU A 89 11.06 -5.18 -28.65
N GLU A 90 11.72 -6.27 -28.27
CA GLU A 90 11.27 -7.63 -28.56
C GLU A 90 11.36 -8.51 -27.30
N ASP A 91 10.29 -9.25 -27.02
CA ASP A 91 10.20 -10.15 -25.85
C ASP A 91 10.44 -9.44 -24.51
N VAL A 92 9.87 -8.25 -24.31
CA VAL A 92 10.04 -7.44 -23.09
C VAL A 92 8.74 -7.32 -22.32
N ILE A 93 8.84 -7.37 -20.99
CA ILE A 93 7.78 -7.04 -20.04
C ILE A 93 8.15 -5.71 -19.38
N VAL A 94 7.24 -4.74 -19.46
CA VAL A 94 7.31 -3.45 -18.80
C VAL A 94 6.12 -3.34 -17.85
N VAL A 95 6.39 -3.13 -16.56
CA VAL A 95 5.36 -2.99 -15.52
C VAL A 95 5.67 -1.75 -14.72
N ASP A 96 4.81 -0.75 -14.82
CA ASP A 96 4.94 0.53 -14.14
C ASP A 96 3.83 0.68 -13.09
N THR A 97 4.18 0.42 -11.83
CA THR A 97 3.29 0.57 -10.68
C THR A 97 3.66 1.79 -9.85
N GLU A 98 2.92 2.02 -8.75
CA GLU A 98 3.18 3.14 -7.85
C GLU A 98 4.54 3.06 -7.13
N ASP A 99 4.95 1.86 -6.77
CA ASP A 99 6.11 1.53 -5.94
C ASP A 99 7.35 1.17 -6.76
N ALA A 100 7.20 0.58 -7.95
CA ALA A 100 8.33 0.15 -8.76
C ALA A 100 8.07 0.21 -10.27
N LEU A 101 9.17 0.22 -11.01
CA LEU A 101 9.21 -0.04 -12.45
C LEU A 101 9.98 -1.35 -12.66
N LEU A 102 9.35 -2.33 -13.29
CA LEU A 102 9.98 -3.56 -13.74
C LEU A 102 10.13 -3.54 -15.26
N VAL A 103 11.35 -3.79 -15.72
CA VAL A 103 11.65 -4.03 -17.14
C VAL A 103 12.50 -5.28 -17.24
N ILE A 104 11.95 -6.33 -17.85
CA ILE A 104 12.63 -7.62 -18.00
C ILE A 104 12.40 -8.19 -19.38
N ASN A 105 13.35 -9.00 -19.84
CA ASN A 105 13.07 -9.89 -20.96
C ASN A 105 12.15 -11.03 -20.47
N LYS A 106 11.16 -11.40 -21.27
CA LYS A 106 10.14 -12.42 -20.97
C LYS A 106 10.75 -13.77 -20.59
N ASN A 107 11.91 -14.12 -21.15
CA ASN A 107 12.62 -15.36 -20.84
C ASN A 107 13.15 -15.42 -19.40
N PHE A 108 13.09 -14.32 -18.65
CA PHE A 108 13.54 -14.22 -17.26
C PHE A 108 12.38 -13.90 -16.29
N ASP A 109 11.13 -14.15 -16.66
CA ASP A 109 9.96 -13.91 -15.80
C ASP A 109 10.05 -14.59 -14.42
N GLN A 110 10.60 -15.81 -14.35
CA GLN A 110 10.82 -16.54 -13.11
C GLN A 110 11.83 -15.86 -12.16
N LYS A 111 12.69 -14.98 -12.69
CA LYS A 111 13.72 -14.27 -11.91
C LYS A 111 13.20 -13.05 -11.15
N VAL A 112 11.92 -12.68 -11.32
CA VAL A 112 11.32 -11.57 -10.57
C VAL A 112 11.44 -11.78 -9.07
N LYS A 113 11.30 -13.02 -8.57
CA LYS A 113 11.49 -13.34 -7.15
C LYS A 113 12.90 -13.00 -6.66
N ASP A 114 13.93 -13.41 -7.41
CA ASP A 114 15.34 -13.12 -7.11
C ASP A 114 15.60 -11.60 -7.11
N ILE A 115 14.89 -10.83 -7.97
CA ILE A 115 14.97 -9.37 -8.00
C ILE A 115 14.36 -8.78 -6.73
N VAL A 116 13.18 -9.23 -6.33
CA VAL A 116 12.51 -8.78 -5.11
C VAL A 116 13.37 -9.04 -3.87
N GLU A 117 14.01 -10.20 -3.77
CA GLU A 117 14.90 -10.54 -2.65
C GLU A 117 16.15 -9.64 -2.55
N LYS A 118 16.60 -9.07 -3.68
CA LYS A 118 17.75 -8.15 -3.72
C LYS A 118 17.39 -6.70 -3.43
N ILE A 119 16.12 -6.34 -3.51
CA ILE A 119 15.68 -4.98 -3.20
C ILE A 119 15.65 -4.83 -1.67
N SER A 120 16.68 -4.18 -1.12
CA SER A 120 16.84 -3.94 0.31
C SER A 120 16.10 -2.68 0.79
N ASP A 121 15.37 -2.02 -0.09
CA ASP A 121 14.68 -0.77 0.23
C ASP A 121 13.25 -1.08 0.69
N GLU A 122 12.96 -0.77 1.95
CA GLU A 122 11.62 -0.88 2.53
C GLU A 122 10.55 -0.18 1.68
N THR A 123 10.92 0.86 0.90
CA THR A 123 9.98 1.58 0.03
C THR A 123 9.39 0.74 -1.10
N VAL A 124 10.03 -0.37 -1.50
CA VAL A 124 9.50 -1.33 -2.47
C VAL A 124 8.67 -2.43 -1.80
N LEU A 125 8.90 -2.68 -0.50
CA LEU A 125 8.21 -3.73 0.25
C LEU A 125 6.87 -3.26 0.86
N TYR A 126 6.67 -1.95 1.02
CA TYR A 126 5.43 -1.39 1.54
C TYR A 126 4.64 -0.67 0.44
N HIS A 127 3.42 -1.14 0.19
CA HIS A 127 2.43 -0.33 -0.54
C HIS A 127 2.40 1.09 0.05
N LYS A 128 2.50 2.12 -0.79
CA LYS A 128 2.44 3.52 -0.34
C LYS A 128 1.17 3.79 0.47
N THR A 129 0.10 3.04 0.20
CA THR A 129 -1.15 3.04 0.93
C THR A 129 -1.17 2.02 2.06
N VAL A 130 -1.43 2.51 3.27
CA VAL A 130 -1.52 1.70 4.49
C VAL A 130 -2.95 1.74 5.04
N GLN A 131 -3.56 0.56 5.20
CA GLN A 131 -4.90 0.41 5.74
C GLN A 131 -4.92 0.54 7.28
N ARG A 132 -5.98 1.15 7.81
CA ARG A 132 -6.22 1.39 9.25
C ARG A 132 -7.71 1.22 9.57
N PRO A 133 -8.08 0.94 10.83
CA PRO A 133 -9.49 0.82 11.23
C PRO A 133 -10.36 2.08 10.98
N TRP A 134 -9.73 3.25 10.85
CA TRP A 134 -10.40 4.53 10.58
C TRP A 134 -10.44 4.91 9.09
N GLY A 135 -9.77 4.13 8.21
CA GLY A 135 -9.58 4.46 6.80
C GLY A 135 -8.18 4.09 6.34
N PHE A 136 -7.51 4.96 5.59
CA PHE A 136 -6.16 4.67 5.09
C PHE A 136 -5.37 5.96 4.88
N TYR A 137 -4.06 5.83 4.76
CA TYR A 137 -3.22 6.92 4.26
C TYR A 137 -2.29 6.43 3.18
N THR A 138 -1.97 7.29 2.23
CA THR A 138 -0.96 7.07 1.19
C THR A 138 0.20 8.02 1.42
N VAL A 139 1.43 7.51 1.48
CA VAL A 139 2.63 8.36 1.48
C VAL A 139 2.86 8.86 0.06
N LEU A 140 2.61 10.14 -0.19
CA LEU A 140 2.79 10.75 -1.51
C LEU A 140 4.26 11.04 -1.80
N LYS A 141 4.99 11.51 -0.78
CA LYS A 141 6.42 11.81 -0.87
C LYS A 141 7.07 11.79 0.52
N GLN A 142 8.32 11.35 0.58
CA GLN A 142 9.13 11.43 1.78
C GLN A 142 10.56 11.80 1.38
N GLU A 143 11.13 12.80 2.05
CA GLU A 143 12.51 13.26 1.84
C GLU A 143 13.12 13.61 3.20
N LYS A 144 14.41 13.97 3.20
CA LYS A 144 15.05 14.51 4.40
C LYS A 144 14.33 15.79 4.86
N GLY A 145 13.69 15.73 6.02
CA GLY A 145 13.06 16.87 6.68
C GLY A 145 11.55 17.01 6.47
N TYR A 146 10.94 16.28 5.53
CA TYR A 146 9.47 16.26 5.39
C TYR A 146 8.89 14.94 4.89
N LYS A 147 7.61 14.72 5.20
CA LYS A 147 6.78 13.62 4.72
C LYS A 147 5.39 14.14 4.38
N VAL A 148 4.91 13.81 3.19
CA VAL A 148 3.58 14.17 2.70
C VAL A 148 2.71 12.92 2.63
N LYS A 149 1.55 12.97 3.28
CA LYS A 149 0.55 11.90 3.27
C LYS A 149 -0.78 12.42 2.74
N LEU A 150 -1.47 11.60 1.96
CA LEU A 150 -2.90 11.73 1.70
C LEU A 150 -3.64 10.84 2.71
N ILE A 151 -4.44 11.43 3.58
CA ILE A 151 -5.19 10.71 4.61
C ILE A 151 -6.67 10.69 4.23
N ASN A 152 -7.23 9.48 4.19
CA ASN A 152 -8.65 9.23 3.91
C ASN A 152 -9.30 8.67 5.18
N VAL A 153 -10.24 9.42 5.76
CA VAL A 153 -10.96 9.01 6.97
C VAL A 153 -12.37 8.63 6.58
N LEU A 154 -12.74 7.38 6.87
CA LEU A 154 -14.07 6.85 6.57
C LEU A 154 -15.17 7.60 7.37
N PRO A 155 -16.44 7.54 6.91
CA PRO A 155 -17.54 8.16 7.63
C PRO A 155 -17.61 7.78 9.11
N ASN A 156 -17.84 8.76 9.98
CA ASN A 156 -17.89 8.62 11.45
C ASN A 156 -16.65 7.97 12.09
N LYS A 157 -15.49 7.98 11.40
CA LYS A 157 -14.23 7.50 11.97
C LYS A 157 -13.34 8.65 12.41
N LYS A 158 -12.41 8.33 13.31
CA LYS A 158 -11.42 9.26 13.86
C LYS A 158 -10.09 8.57 14.09
N LEU A 159 -9.03 9.35 14.04
CA LEU A 159 -7.69 8.93 14.43
C LEU A 159 -7.57 8.95 15.97
N SER A 160 -6.53 8.31 16.49
CA SER A 160 -6.18 8.41 17.90
C SER A 160 -5.89 9.86 18.28
N LEU A 161 -6.16 10.25 19.53
CA LEU A 161 -5.65 11.51 20.05
C LEU A 161 -4.17 11.30 20.30
N GLN A 162 -3.32 12.08 19.65
CA GLN A 162 -1.89 11.87 19.67
C GLN A 162 -1.12 13.18 19.70
N LYS A 163 0.18 13.09 19.98
CA LYS A 163 1.14 14.19 19.81
C LYS A 163 2.47 13.65 19.33
N HIS A 164 3.22 14.49 18.62
CA HIS A 164 4.56 14.15 18.14
C HIS A 164 5.62 14.92 18.90
N LYS A 165 6.69 14.24 19.33
CA LYS A 165 7.79 14.89 20.07
C LYS A 165 8.72 15.67 19.15
N LYS A 166 8.96 15.19 17.93
CA LYS A 166 10.08 15.66 17.10
C LYS A 166 9.65 16.42 15.85
N ARG A 167 8.38 16.34 15.45
CA ARG A 167 7.83 16.96 14.22
C ARG A 167 6.59 17.82 14.47
N ALA A 168 6.42 18.80 13.60
CA ALA A 168 5.20 19.59 13.45
C ALA A 168 4.46 19.12 12.19
N GLU A 169 3.19 19.48 12.08
CA GLU A 169 2.34 19.07 10.98
C GLU A 169 1.55 20.25 10.42
N GLN A 170 1.27 20.19 9.12
CA GLN A 170 0.36 21.08 8.43
C GLN A 170 -0.70 20.23 7.74
N TRP A 171 -1.97 20.48 8.05
CA TRP A 171 -3.09 19.77 7.42
C TRP A 171 -3.81 20.70 6.45
N PHE A 172 -4.17 20.19 5.29
CA PHE A 172 -4.97 20.85 4.25
C PHE A 172 -6.17 19.96 3.89
N VAL A 173 -7.39 20.48 3.99
CA VAL A 173 -8.60 19.72 3.67
C VAL A 173 -8.83 19.72 2.16
N VAL A 174 -8.67 18.56 1.53
CA VAL A 174 -8.89 18.37 0.08
C VAL A 174 -10.38 18.22 -0.21
N LYS A 175 -11.11 17.48 0.62
CA LYS A 175 -12.53 17.17 0.42
C LYS A 175 -13.23 16.85 1.73
N GLY A 176 -14.45 17.36 1.88
CA GLY A 176 -15.29 17.12 3.06
C GLY A 176 -15.09 18.18 4.14
N VAL A 177 -15.47 17.82 5.38
CA VAL A 177 -15.32 18.67 6.57
C VAL A 177 -14.53 17.89 7.60
N ALA A 178 -13.40 18.44 8.06
CA ALA A 178 -12.59 17.86 9.12
C ALA A 178 -13.01 18.44 10.46
N LYS A 179 -13.32 17.58 11.44
CA LYS A 179 -13.40 17.99 12.85
C LYS A 179 -12.05 17.70 13.48
N ILE A 180 -11.37 18.75 13.95
CA ILE A 180 -10.03 18.64 14.51
C ILE A 180 -10.07 19.05 15.98
N THR A 181 -9.64 18.15 16.86
CA THR A 181 -9.32 18.53 18.24
C THR A 181 -7.85 18.90 18.28
N CYS A 182 -7.49 20.09 18.74
CA CYS A 182 -6.11 20.54 18.88
C CYS A 182 -5.97 21.41 20.13
N ASN A 183 -5.07 21.04 21.04
CA ASN A 183 -4.84 21.74 22.32
C ASN A 183 -6.14 22.03 23.12
N ASN A 184 -6.99 21.01 23.27
CA ASN A 184 -8.30 21.06 23.93
C ASN A 184 -9.35 21.98 23.26
N LYS A 185 -9.07 22.51 22.07
CA LYS A 185 -10.04 23.24 21.25
C LYS A 185 -10.51 22.36 20.09
N VAL A 186 -11.75 22.54 19.69
CA VAL A 186 -12.34 21.85 18.53
C VAL A 186 -12.51 22.85 17.39
N PHE A 187 -11.99 22.48 16.22
CA PHE A 187 -12.08 23.23 14.98
C PHE A 187 -12.86 22.41 13.96
N TYR A 188 -13.60 23.10 13.09
CA TYR A 188 -14.20 22.50 11.91
C TYR A 188 -13.58 23.16 10.69
N LEU A 189 -12.83 22.40 9.90
CA LEU A 189 -12.25 22.87 8.66
C LEU A 189 -13.03 22.34 7.47
N LYS A 190 -13.38 23.22 6.55
CA LYS A 190 -13.96 22.91 5.25
C LYS A 190 -12.86 22.72 4.22
N GLN A 191 -13.25 22.27 3.03
CA GLN A 191 -12.39 22.19 1.87
C GLN A 191 -11.61 23.50 1.63
N ASN A 192 -10.33 23.37 1.29
CA ASN A 192 -9.35 24.44 1.08
C ASN A 192 -8.87 25.16 2.35
N GLU A 193 -9.37 24.81 3.53
CA GLU A 193 -8.86 25.35 4.80
C GLU A 193 -7.70 24.51 5.34
N THR A 194 -6.90 25.13 6.20
CA THR A 194 -5.69 24.52 6.77
C THR A 194 -5.57 24.73 8.26
N LEU A 195 -4.82 23.84 8.92
CA LEU A 195 -4.41 24.02 10.31
C LEU A 195 -2.97 23.56 10.49
N ARG A 196 -2.21 24.38 11.20
CA ARG A 196 -0.86 24.05 11.65
C ARG A 196 -0.91 23.45 13.05
N ILE A 197 -0.18 22.38 13.26
CA ILE A 197 -0.08 21.66 14.53
C ILE A 197 1.38 21.69 14.95
N GLU A 198 1.67 22.41 16.03
CA GLU A 198 3.02 22.54 16.58
C GLU A 198 3.47 21.25 17.29
N LYS A 199 4.79 21.10 17.43
CA LYS A 199 5.40 19.99 18.20
C LYS A 199 4.80 19.89 19.59
N ASN A 200 4.68 18.66 20.10
CA ASN A 200 4.11 18.33 21.41
C ASN A 200 2.65 18.74 21.63
N THR A 201 1.94 19.21 20.59
CA THR A 201 0.54 19.60 20.69
C THR A 201 -0.36 18.37 20.57
N PRO A 202 -1.23 18.06 21.56
CA PRO A 202 -2.26 17.04 21.41
C PRO A 202 -3.23 17.40 20.29
N HIS A 203 -3.42 16.48 19.34
CA HIS A 203 -4.31 16.67 18.21
C HIS A 203 -4.98 15.37 17.76
N ARG A 204 -6.16 15.49 17.12
CA ARG A 204 -6.96 14.39 16.58
C ARG A 204 -7.74 14.85 15.36
N LEU A 205 -7.74 14.04 14.30
CA LEU A 205 -8.59 14.18 13.13
C LEU A 205 -9.82 13.28 13.23
N GLU A 206 -10.99 13.83 12.94
CA GLU A 206 -12.28 13.13 12.88
C GLU A 206 -13.02 13.51 11.58
N ASN A 207 -13.67 12.51 10.97
CA ASN A 207 -14.65 12.73 9.93
C ASN A 207 -16.07 12.71 10.54
N PRO A 208 -16.72 13.88 10.70
CA PRO A 208 -18.07 13.98 11.23
C PRO A 208 -19.15 13.60 10.21
N SER A 209 -18.80 13.35 8.94
CA SER A 209 -19.78 12.94 7.94
C SER A 209 -20.23 11.51 8.18
N SER A 210 -21.52 11.26 8.03
CA SER A 210 -22.12 9.92 8.07
C SER A 210 -22.10 9.20 6.72
N LYS A 211 -21.72 9.87 5.63
CA LYS A 211 -21.80 9.34 4.27
C LYS A 211 -20.50 9.45 3.47
N ASN A 212 -19.82 10.60 3.56
CA ASN A 212 -18.71 10.91 2.68
C ASN A 212 -17.36 10.66 3.36
N ILE A 213 -16.39 10.18 2.60
CA ILE A 213 -14.98 10.11 3.03
C ILE A 213 -14.42 11.53 3.14
N LEU A 214 -13.66 11.77 4.21
CA LEU A 214 -12.86 12.98 4.40
C LEU A 214 -11.47 12.74 3.84
N GLU A 215 -10.99 13.66 3.01
CA GLU A 215 -9.66 13.61 2.41
C GLU A 215 -8.85 14.83 2.86
N ILE A 216 -7.69 14.59 3.46
CA ILE A 216 -6.74 15.66 3.83
C ILE A 216 -5.33 15.34 3.34
N ILE A 217 -4.55 16.39 3.07
CA ILE A 217 -3.10 16.28 2.92
C ILE A 217 -2.45 16.67 4.25
N GLU A 218 -1.62 15.79 4.77
CA GLU A 218 -0.72 16.05 5.91
C GLU A 218 0.69 16.27 5.38
N VAL A 219 1.30 17.39 5.76
CA VAL A 219 2.73 17.64 5.60
C VAL A 219 3.35 17.62 7.00
N ALA A 220 4.06 16.56 7.32
CA ALA A 220 4.86 16.46 8.55
C ALA A 220 6.29 16.93 8.26
N TYR A 221 6.85 17.78 9.12
CA TYR A 221 8.20 18.31 8.95
C TYR A 221 8.94 18.44 10.28
N GLY A 222 10.25 18.19 10.24
CA GLY A 222 11.09 18.16 11.43
C GLY A 222 12.37 17.35 11.24
N SER A 223 13.18 17.25 12.29
CA SER A 223 14.44 16.49 12.28
C SER A 223 14.23 14.97 12.29
N TYR A 224 13.01 14.50 12.55
CA TYR A 224 12.66 13.08 12.63
C TYR A 224 11.19 12.86 12.26
N LEU A 225 10.90 11.84 11.46
CA LEU A 225 9.57 11.61 10.85
C LEU A 225 9.08 10.15 10.98
N GLY A 226 9.74 9.34 11.81
CA GLY A 226 9.31 7.98 12.13
C GLY A 226 7.95 7.95 12.84
N GLU A 227 7.25 6.81 12.78
CA GLU A 227 5.97 6.61 13.48
C GLU A 227 6.13 6.17 14.95
N ASP A 228 7.35 5.94 15.41
CA ASP A 228 7.75 5.67 16.80
C ASP A 228 7.80 6.94 17.67
N ASP A 229 7.75 8.14 17.06
CA ASP A 229 7.69 9.41 17.80
C ASP A 229 6.27 9.79 18.29
N ILE A 230 5.29 8.98 17.91
CA ILE A 230 3.86 9.17 18.19
C ILE A 230 3.57 8.77 19.63
N ILE A 231 3.01 9.70 20.40
CA ILE A 231 2.48 9.42 21.73
C ILE A 231 0.96 9.46 21.66
N ARG A 232 0.33 8.30 21.82
CA ARG A 232 -1.12 8.15 21.87
C ARG A 232 -1.62 8.46 23.28
N LEU A 233 -2.59 9.36 23.36
CA LEU A 233 -3.25 9.78 24.60
C LEU A 233 -4.59 9.06 24.77
N GLU A 234 -5.30 8.84 23.67
CA GLU A 234 -6.54 8.06 23.61
C GLU A 234 -6.61 7.32 22.27
N ASP A 235 -6.76 6.00 22.30
CA ASP A 235 -6.91 5.16 21.11
C ASP A 235 -8.11 4.23 21.26
N ASP A 236 -9.04 4.35 20.31
CA ASP A 236 -10.23 3.49 20.24
C ASP A 236 -9.90 2.07 19.73
N PHE A 237 -8.65 1.82 19.35
CA PHE A 237 -8.21 0.62 18.64
C PHE A 237 -7.12 -0.19 19.37
N GLY A 238 -6.87 0.10 20.64
CA GLY A 238 -6.00 -0.71 21.51
C GLY A 238 -4.49 -0.64 21.24
N ARG A 239 -4.03 0.24 20.34
CA ARG A 239 -2.61 0.42 20.01
C ARG A 239 -1.97 1.33 21.04
N LYS A 240 -0.82 0.90 21.58
CA LYS A 240 0.00 1.73 22.47
C LYS A 240 0.88 2.69 21.68
#